data_AF-A0A6M0EQ29-F1
#
_entry.id   AF-A0A6M0EQ29-F1
#
_cell.length_a   1.000
_cell.length_b   1.000
_cell.length_c   1.000
_cell.angle_alpha   90.00
_cell.angle_beta   90.00
_cell.angle_gamma   90.00
#
_symmetry.space_group_name_H-M   'P 1'
#
loop_
_entity.id
_entity.type
_entity.pdbx_description
1 polymer ?
#
loop_
_entity_poly.entity_id
_entity_poly.type
_entity_poly.pdbx_seq_one_letter_code
_entity_poly.pdbx_strand_id
1 'polypeptide(L)'
;MSAPNELLWALIGLLLTIGGTFLEAFVTNPPWDWSEHGIQTLSLGVTYQIGAVLLTGCLGGKNAGALSQIAYVCLGLFFPVFPVFTQGGGIGYLKEPTFGYLIGFIAGAWVCGFLAFRMPPRLESLAFSCLCGLLTIHIYGLAYLMISNFAFNGAGVGDLTLIQAIMKYSIDALPRQLVIVCAVTVLAFFLRQLMFY
;
A
#
# COMPACT_ATOMS: atom_id res chain seq x y z
N MET A 1 -2.47 7.06 -21.29
CA MET A 1 -1.35 8.00 -21.36
C MET A 1 -0.41 7.51 -22.46
N SER A 2 0.61 8.28 -22.87
CA SER A 2 1.64 7.73 -23.75
C SER A 2 2.48 6.70 -22.96
N ALA A 3 2.99 5.67 -23.64
CA ALA A 3 3.79 4.63 -22.98
C ALA A 3 5.01 5.17 -22.19
N PRO A 4 5.75 6.20 -22.65
CA PRO A 4 6.83 6.80 -21.87
C PRO A 4 6.35 7.42 -20.55
N ASN A 5 5.17 8.05 -20.54
CA ASN A 5 4.61 8.64 -19.33
C ASN A 5 4.17 7.56 -18.34
N GLU A 6 3.59 6.46 -18.83
CA GLU A 6 3.24 5.32 -17.98
C GLU A 6 4.47 4.69 -17.32
N LEU A 7 5.59 4.58 -18.07
CA LEU A 7 6.85 4.07 -17.53
C LEU A 7 7.46 5.01 -16.48
N LEU A 8 7.44 6.33 -16.73
CA LEU A 8 7.90 7.32 -15.77
C LEU A 8 7.11 7.24 -14.47
N TRP A 9 5.78 7.17 -14.54
CA TRP A 9 4.93 7.00 -13.36
C TRP A 9 5.14 5.66 -12.66
N ALA A 10 5.40 4.59 -13.42
CA ALA A 10 5.72 3.29 -12.83
C ALA A 10 7.04 3.33 -12.04
N LEU A 11 8.05 4.04 -12.55
CA LEU A 11 9.33 4.23 -11.87
C LEU A 11 9.21 5.12 -10.63
N ILE A 12 8.48 6.23 -10.73
CA ILE A 12 8.17 7.08 -9.56
C ILE A 12 7.44 6.24 -8.50
N GLY A 13 6.43 5.48 -8.91
CA GLY A 13 5.69 4.62 -8.00
C GLY A 13 6.56 3.55 -7.36
N LEU A 14 7.50 2.95 -8.11
CA LEU A 14 8.42 1.95 -7.58
C LEU A 14 9.28 2.56 -6.47
N LEU A 15 9.87 3.73 -6.73
CA LEU A 15 10.69 4.45 -5.74
C LEU A 15 9.85 4.86 -4.51
N LEU A 16 8.61 5.31 -4.72
CA LEU A 16 7.69 5.63 -3.63
C LEU A 16 7.34 4.39 -2.79
N THR A 17 7.06 3.25 -3.41
CA THR A 17 6.76 2.01 -2.66
C THR A 17 7.98 1.56 -1.88
N ILE A 18 9.19 1.58 -2.47
CA ILE A 18 10.44 1.22 -1.78
C ILE A 18 10.68 2.16 -0.58
N GLY A 19 10.64 3.48 -0.80
CA GLY A 19 10.81 4.45 0.29
C GLY A 19 9.73 4.31 1.35
N GLY A 20 8.48 4.11 0.93
CA GLY A 20 7.34 3.90 1.80
C GLY A 20 7.42 2.62 2.64
N THR A 21 8.16 1.59 2.20
CA THR A 21 8.42 0.39 3.01
C THR A 21 9.21 0.70 4.28
N PHE A 22 10.10 1.71 4.26
CA PHE A 22 10.98 2.04 5.38
C PHE A 22 10.56 3.28 6.16
N LEU A 23 9.54 4.00 5.69
CA LEU A 23 9.02 5.20 6.35
C LEU A 23 7.78 4.85 7.15
N GLU A 24 7.91 4.93 8.47
CA GLU A 24 6.81 4.76 9.43
C GLU A 24 5.88 5.99 9.42
N ALA A 25 4.58 5.75 9.58
CA ALA A 25 3.57 6.79 9.64
C ALA A 25 3.38 7.27 11.09
N PHE A 26 3.37 8.60 11.24
CA PHE A 26 3.21 9.28 12.53
C PHE A 26 2.02 10.22 12.48
N VAL A 27 1.34 10.35 13.62
CA VAL A 27 0.27 11.32 13.86
C VAL A 27 0.61 12.12 15.09
N THR A 28 0.25 13.40 15.10
CA THR A 28 0.45 14.24 16.29
C THR A 28 -0.61 13.93 17.33
N ASN A 29 -0.32 14.17 18.61
CA ASN A 29 -1.37 14.26 19.62
C ASN A 29 -2.46 15.25 19.17
N PRO A 30 -3.69 15.10 19.63
CA PRO A 30 -4.77 15.96 19.20
C PRO A 30 -4.54 17.44 19.53
N PRO A 31 -5.09 18.38 18.73
CA PRO A 31 -4.80 19.80 18.87
C PRO A 31 -5.26 20.42 20.19
N TRP A 32 -6.19 19.79 20.89
CA TRP A 32 -6.64 20.24 22.22
C TRP A 32 -5.62 19.98 23.33
N ASP A 33 -4.66 19.05 23.14
CA ASP A 33 -3.62 18.75 24.13
C ASP A 33 -2.33 19.57 23.87
N TRP A 34 -2.25 20.30 22.75
CA TRP A 34 -1.03 21.01 22.34
C TRP A 34 -0.62 22.12 23.31
N SER A 35 -1.58 22.79 23.95
CA SER A 35 -1.30 23.87 24.90
C SER A 35 -0.63 23.37 26.17
N GLU A 36 -0.91 22.14 26.59
CA GLU A 36 -0.42 21.57 27.85
C GLU A 36 0.78 20.66 27.66
N HIS A 37 0.75 19.80 26.64
CA HIS A 37 1.73 18.72 26.44
C HIS A 37 2.65 18.95 25.23
N GLY A 38 2.48 20.06 24.51
CA GLY A 38 3.17 20.36 23.26
C GLY A 38 2.73 19.46 22.11
N ILE A 39 3.44 19.53 20.99
CA ILE A 39 3.21 18.65 19.83
C ILE A 39 4.06 17.39 20.01
N GLN A 40 3.43 16.26 20.24
CA GLN A 40 4.07 14.95 20.38
C GLN A 40 3.73 14.08 19.18
N THR A 41 4.72 13.38 18.63
CA THR A 41 4.54 12.45 17.51
C THR A 41 4.29 11.03 18.01
N LEU A 42 3.13 10.48 17.69
CA LEU A 42 2.72 9.12 17.99
C LEU A 42 2.89 8.26 16.73
N SER A 43 3.60 7.14 16.85
CA SER A 43 3.66 6.17 15.75
C SER A 43 2.32 5.46 15.59
N LEU A 44 1.88 5.30 14.34
CA LEU A 44 0.76 4.45 14.00
C LEU A 44 1.15 2.97 13.95
N GLY A 45 2.43 2.61 13.87
CA GLY A 45 2.88 1.23 13.70
C GLY A 45 2.49 0.63 12.34
N VAL A 46 2.37 1.48 11.32
CA VAL A 46 2.22 1.13 9.90
C VAL A 46 3.14 2.03 9.08
N THR A 47 3.53 1.58 7.89
CA THR A 47 4.41 2.33 6.99
C THR A 47 3.64 3.00 5.85
N TYR A 48 4.26 3.94 5.16
CA TYR A 48 3.67 4.63 4.01
C TYR A 48 3.59 3.78 2.74
N GLN A 49 4.03 2.51 2.78
CA GLN A 49 4.08 1.60 1.65
C GLN A 49 2.75 1.49 0.90
N ILE A 50 1.64 1.23 1.61
CA ILE A 50 0.30 1.17 1.00
C ILE A 50 -0.10 2.54 0.45
N GLY A 51 0.28 3.61 1.14
CA GLY A 51 0.01 4.96 0.68
C GLY A 51 0.68 5.26 -0.66
N ALA A 52 1.93 4.83 -0.85
CA ALA A 52 2.65 4.95 -2.11
C ALA A 52 1.98 4.18 -3.25
N VAL A 53 1.48 2.96 -2.98
CA VAL A 53 0.75 2.13 -3.94
C VAL A 53 -0.51 2.86 -4.44
N LEU A 54 -1.31 3.36 -3.51
CA LEU A 54 -2.57 4.05 -3.82
C LEU A 54 -2.34 5.40 -4.48
N LEU A 55 -1.33 6.17 -4.03
CA LEU A 55 -0.95 7.44 -4.64
C LEU A 55 -0.49 7.24 -6.08
N THR A 56 0.32 6.21 -6.35
CA THR A 56 0.76 5.86 -7.71
C THR A 56 -0.44 5.53 -8.60
N GLY A 57 -1.41 4.76 -8.10
CA GLY A 57 -2.66 4.51 -8.84
C GLY A 57 -3.41 5.81 -9.14
N CYS A 58 -3.58 6.68 -8.14
CA CYS A 58 -4.26 7.96 -8.30
C CYS A 58 -3.56 8.89 -9.29
N LEU A 59 -2.23 8.93 -9.37
CA LEU A 59 -1.52 9.89 -10.22
C LEU A 59 -1.11 9.31 -11.58
N GLY A 60 -0.69 8.05 -11.63
CA GLY A 60 -0.20 7.38 -12.83
C GLY A 60 -1.23 6.52 -13.56
N GLY A 61 -2.38 6.25 -12.93
CA GLY A 61 -3.45 5.44 -13.49
C GLY A 61 -3.21 3.94 -13.37
N LYS A 62 -4.14 3.15 -13.92
CA LYS A 62 -4.20 1.69 -13.70
C LYS A 62 -2.94 0.94 -14.17
N ASN A 63 -2.39 1.33 -15.33
CA ASN A 63 -1.26 0.65 -15.95
C ASN A 63 0.04 0.96 -15.20
N ALA A 64 0.32 2.23 -14.94
CA ALA A 64 1.53 2.64 -14.23
C ALA A 64 1.52 2.14 -12.78
N GLY A 65 0.37 2.20 -12.11
CA GLY A 65 0.19 1.64 -10.77
C GLY A 65 0.50 0.14 -10.74
N ALA A 66 -0.11 -0.66 -11.62
CA ALA A 66 0.16 -2.10 -11.68
C ALA A 66 1.62 -2.41 -12.04
N LEU A 67 2.18 -1.73 -13.05
CA LEU A 67 3.55 -1.95 -13.51
C LEU A 67 4.57 -1.63 -12.42
N SER A 68 4.35 -0.55 -11.66
CA SER A 68 5.15 -0.20 -10.48
C SER A 68 5.19 -1.32 -9.45
N GLN A 69 4.02 -1.89 -9.11
CA GLN A 69 3.96 -2.93 -8.09
C GLN A 69 4.48 -4.29 -8.60
N ILE A 70 4.33 -4.58 -9.90
CA ILE A 70 4.99 -5.73 -10.54
C ILE A 70 6.50 -5.58 -10.41
N ALA A 71 7.05 -4.41 -10.76
CA ALA A 71 8.47 -4.15 -10.63
C ALA A 71 8.93 -4.27 -9.17
N TYR A 72 8.15 -3.76 -8.21
CA TYR A 72 8.44 -3.86 -6.77
C TYR A 72 8.52 -5.31 -6.30
N VAL A 73 7.54 -6.15 -6.66
CA VAL A 73 7.52 -7.57 -6.32
C VAL A 73 8.67 -8.32 -6.98
N CYS A 74 8.92 -8.09 -8.27
CA CYS A 74 10.04 -8.71 -8.99
C CYS A 74 11.39 -8.32 -8.39
N LEU A 75 11.57 -7.05 -8.02
CA LEU A 75 12.81 -6.58 -7.40
C LEU A 75 13.03 -7.30 -6.06
N GLY A 76 12.00 -7.32 -5.20
CA GLY A 76 12.10 -7.97 -3.91
C GLY A 76 12.29 -9.49 -3.98
N LEU A 77 11.76 -10.18 -5.00
CA LEU A 77 11.91 -11.63 -5.14
C LEU A 77 13.20 -12.09 -5.84
N PHE A 78 13.62 -11.40 -6.90
CA PHE A 78 14.72 -11.85 -7.77
C PHE A 78 16.05 -11.13 -7.51
N PHE A 79 16.02 -9.98 -6.82
CA PHE A 79 17.22 -9.21 -6.52
C PHE A 79 17.42 -9.08 -5.01
N PRO A 80 17.69 -10.20 -4.29
CA PRO A 80 17.76 -10.23 -2.83
C PRO A 80 18.87 -9.35 -2.24
N VAL A 81 19.84 -8.91 -3.06
CA VAL A 81 20.89 -7.95 -2.69
C VAL A 81 20.30 -6.57 -2.37
N PHE A 82 19.14 -6.22 -2.95
CA PHE A 82 18.44 -4.99 -2.65
C PHE A 82 17.38 -5.24 -1.58
N PRO A 83 17.56 -4.70 -0.35
CA PRO A 83 16.59 -4.88 0.72
C PRO A 83 15.38 -4.00 0.44
N VAL A 84 14.45 -4.49 -0.38
CA VAL A 84 13.21 -3.77 -0.70
C VAL A 84 12.07 -4.16 0.23
N PHE A 85 12.08 -5.40 0.72
CA PHE A 85 11.14 -5.90 1.72
C PHE A 85 11.73 -5.77 3.13
N THR A 86 10.88 -5.57 4.13
CA THR A 86 11.30 -5.35 5.53
C THR A 86 11.99 -6.57 6.17
N GLN A 87 11.63 -7.79 5.76
CA GLN A 87 12.16 -9.05 6.31
C GLN A 87 13.24 -9.70 5.41
N GLY A 88 13.84 -8.92 4.51
CA GLY A 88 14.73 -9.43 3.46
C GLY A 88 13.96 -9.89 2.22
N GLY A 89 14.63 -9.86 1.06
CA GLY A 89 14.07 -10.29 -0.22
C GLY A 89 14.32 -11.77 -0.51
N GLY A 90 13.93 -12.20 -1.71
CA GLY A 90 14.19 -13.54 -2.24
C GLY A 90 12.94 -14.41 -2.38
N ILE A 91 13.11 -15.54 -3.07
CA ILE A 91 12.03 -16.53 -3.30
C ILE A 91 11.50 -17.10 -1.97
N GLY A 92 12.30 -17.13 -0.90
CA GLY A 92 11.85 -17.53 0.43
C GLY A 92 10.70 -16.69 0.97
N TYR A 93 10.59 -15.43 0.53
CA TYR A 93 9.53 -14.51 0.92
C TYR A 93 8.14 -14.98 0.45
N LEU A 94 8.06 -15.92 -0.51
CA LEU A 94 6.83 -16.59 -0.91
C LEU A 94 6.20 -17.46 0.20
N LYS A 95 6.83 -17.60 1.36
CA LYS A 95 6.25 -18.26 2.54
C LYS A 95 5.79 -17.27 3.60
N GLU A 96 6.10 -15.99 3.44
CA GLU A 96 5.73 -14.97 4.42
C GLU A 96 4.22 -14.71 4.39
N PRO A 97 3.55 -14.63 5.56
CA PRO A 97 2.12 -14.37 5.64
C PRO A 97 1.70 -13.05 4.94
N THR A 98 2.62 -12.09 4.88
CA THR A 98 2.39 -10.76 4.30
C THR A 98 2.54 -10.71 2.78
N PHE A 99 3.12 -11.74 2.14
CA PHE A 99 3.36 -11.74 0.70
C PHE A 99 2.08 -11.61 -0.13
N GLY A 100 0.98 -12.19 0.33
CA GLY A 100 -0.34 -12.03 -0.30
C GLY A 100 -0.79 -10.59 -0.47
N TYR A 101 -0.41 -9.71 0.47
CA TYR A 101 -0.74 -8.28 0.38
C TYR A 101 0.10 -7.60 -0.71
N LEU A 102 1.33 -8.06 -0.98
CA LEU A 102 2.15 -7.56 -2.09
C LEU A 102 1.57 -7.95 -3.46
N ILE A 103 1.02 -9.16 -3.58
CA ILE A 103 0.21 -9.52 -4.77
C ILE A 103 -1.01 -8.59 -4.86
N GLY A 104 -1.65 -8.36 -3.72
CA GLY A 104 -2.75 -7.42 -3.58
C GLY A 104 -2.39 -6.00 -4.02
N PHE A 105 -1.15 -5.53 -3.84
CA PHE A 105 -0.73 -4.20 -4.30
C PHE A 105 -0.87 -4.04 -5.82
N ILE A 106 -0.58 -5.08 -6.60
CA ILE A 106 -0.71 -5.04 -8.06
C ILE A 106 -2.18 -4.82 -8.45
N ALA A 107 -3.08 -5.66 -7.91
CA ALA A 107 -4.50 -5.57 -8.18
C ALA A 107 -5.12 -4.27 -7.61
N GLY A 108 -4.75 -3.90 -6.39
CA GLY A 108 -5.22 -2.70 -5.70
C GLY A 108 -4.80 -1.41 -6.39
N ALA A 109 -3.54 -1.31 -6.84
CA ALA A 109 -3.06 -0.17 -7.63
C ALA A 109 -3.82 -0.05 -8.96
N TRP A 110 -4.08 -1.19 -9.62
CA TRP A 110 -4.84 -1.21 -10.86
C TRP A 110 -6.28 -0.73 -10.66
N VAL A 111 -6.99 -1.26 -9.65
CA VAL A 111 -8.38 -0.89 -9.33
C VAL A 111 -8.46 0.58 -8.93
N CYS A 112 -7.57 1.03 -8.04
CA CYS A 112 -7.47 2.42 -7.62
C CYS A 112 -7.25 3.34 -8.83
N GLY A 113 -6.21 3.07 -9.63
CA GLY A 113 -5.91 3.91 -10.79
C GLY A 113 -7.01 3.88 -11.86
N PHE A 114 -7.70 2.76 -12.05
CA PHE A 114 -8.83 2.68 -12.97
C PHE A 114 -9.98 3.58 -12.53
N LEU A 115 -10.38 3.51 -11.25
CA LEU A 115 -11.47 4.33 -10.71
C LEU A 115 -11.09 5.81 -10.64
N ALA A 116 -9.85 6.11 -10.27
CA ALA A 116 -9.36 7.49 -10.13
C ALA A 116 -9.36 8.24 -11.48
N PHE A 117 -9.14 7.55 -12.60
CA PHE A 117 -9.16 8.16 -13.94
C PHE A 117 -10.53 8.07 -14.63
N ARG A 118 -11.51 7.38 -14.04
CA ARG A 118 -12.87 7.26 -14.60
C ARG A 118 -13.79 8.42 -14.21
N MET A 119 -13.49 9.10 -13.11
CA MET A 119 -14.27 10.21 -12.58
C MET A 119 -13.42 11.49 -12.49
N PRO A 120 -14.04 12.69 -12.51
CA PRO A 120 -13.33 13.93 -12.24
C PRO A 120 -12.59 13.88 -10.89
N PRO A 121 -11.42 14.54 -10.77
CA PRO A 121 -10.59 14.49 -9.57
C PRO A 121 -11.20 15.32 -8.43
N ARG A 122 -12.19 14.74 -7.74
CA ARG A 122 -12.79 15.28 -6.52
C ARG A 122 -12.26 14.49 -5.34
N LEU A 123 -12.29 15.08 -4.15
CA LEU A 123 -11.83 14.40 -2.93
C LEU A 123 -12.60 13.10 -2.70
N GLU A 124 -13.91 13.09 -2.93
CA GLU A 124 -14.76 11.92 -2.71
C GLU A 124 -14.48 10.81 -3.72
N SER A 125 -14.24 11.17 -5.00
CA SER A 125 -13.94 10.19 -6.05
C SER A 125 -12.57 9.55 -5.85
N LEU A 126 -11.58 10.32 -5.40
CA LEU A 126 -10.25 9.83 -5.06
C LEU A 126 -10.29 8.98 -3.77
N ALA A 127 -11.00 9.41 -2.74
CA ALA A 127 -11.20 8.63 -1.52
C ALA A 127 -11.83 7.27 -1.84
N PHE A 128 -12.91 7.27 -2.64
CA PHE A 128 -13.58 6.04 -3.06
C PHE A 128 -12.65 5.12 -3.84
N SER A 129 -11.84 5.68 -4.75
CA SER A 129 -10.83 4.92 -5.48
C SER A 129 -9.78 4.29 -4.55
N CYS A 130 -9.23 5.05 -3.61
CA CYS A 130 -8.26 4.56 -2.64
C CYS A 130 -8.86 3.47 -1.73
N LEU A 131 -10.10 3.63 -1.28
CA LEU A 131 -10.81 2.63 -0.48
C LEU A 131 -11.03 1.33 -1.26
N CYS A 132 -11.44 1.41 -2.52
CA CYS A 132 -11.56 0.23 -3.38
C CYS A 132 -10.21 -0.47 -3.61
N GLY A 133 -9.15 0.31 -3.79
CA GLY A 133 -7.78 -0.20 -3.88
C GLY A 133 -7.34 -0.93 -2.61
N LEU A 134 -7.53 -0.30 -1.45
CA LEU A 134 -7.24 -0.88 -0.14
C LEU A 134 -8.03 -2.17 0.08
N LEU A 135 -9.33 -2.16 -0.18
CA LEU A 135 -10.19 -3.35 -0.07
C LEU A 135 -9.66 -4.49 -0.94
N THR A 136 -9.26 -4.20 -2.17
CA THR A 136 -8.67 -5.19 -3.09
C THR A 136 -7.38 -5.77 -2.51
N ILE A 137 -6.51 -4.94 -1.93
CA ILE A 137 -5.28 -5.40 -1.27
C ILE A 137 -5.60 -6.39 -0.15
N HIS A 138 -6.57 -6.08 0.72
CA HIS A 138 -6.97 -6.97 1.80
C HIS A 138 -7.62 -8.26 1.30
N ILE A 139 -8.44 -8.22 0.25
CA ILE A 139 -9.04 -9.44 -0.33
C ILE A 139 -7.94 -10.42 -0.77
N TYR A 140 -6.93 -9.93 -1.49
CA TYR A 140 -5.81 -10.77 -1.94
C TYR A 140 -4.93 -11.24 -0.77
N GLY A 141 -4.66 -10.36 0.20
CA GLY A 141 -3.90 -10.71 1.41
C GLY A 141 -4.58 -11.79 2.24
N LEU A 142 -5.89 -11.66 2.49
CA LEU A 142 -6.68 -12.64 3.23
C LEU A 142 -6.83 -13.96 2.46
N ALA A 143 -7.08 -13.91 1.15
CA ALA A 143 -7.13 -15.11 0.31
C ALA A 143 -5.82 -15.90 0.39
N TYR A 144 -4.69 -15.20 0.30
CA TYR A 144 -3.37 -15.81 0.41
C TYR A 144 -3.12 -16.38 1.82
N LEU A 145 -3.50 -15.68 2.90
CA LEU A 145 -3.39 -16.20 4.27
C LEU A 145 -4.18 -17.52 4.44
N MET A 146 -5.39 -17.60 3.89
CA MET A 146 -6.19 -18.83 3.94
C MET A 146 -5.54 -19.97 3.15
N ILE A 147 -5.07 -19.68 1.93
CA ILE A 147 -4.41 -20.66 1.07
C ILE A 147 -3.10 -21.15 1.69
N SER A 148 -2.25 -20.25 2.19
CA SER A 148 -0.96 -20.58 2.81
C SER A 148 -1.14 -21.37 4.11
N ASN A 149 -2.11 -21.02 4.95
CA ASN A 149 -2.44 -21.80 6.14
C ASN A 149 -2.84 -23.24 5.79
N PHE A 150 -3.64 -23.42 4.74
CA PHE A 150 -4.04 -24.76 4.27
C PHE A 150 -2.88 -25.51 3.60
N ALA A 151 -2.16 -24.87 2.68
CA ALA A 151 -1.10 -25.50 1.89
C ALA A 151 0.13 -25.89 2.72
N PHE A 152 0.42 -25.16 3.80
CA PHE A 152 1.59 -25.39 4.65
C PHE A 152 1.24 -26.00 6.01
N ASN A 153 0.04 -26.59 6.19
CA ASN A 153 -0.41 -27.17 7.46
C ASN A 153 -0.23 -26.23 8.67
N GLY A 154 -0.52 -24.94 8.50
CA GLY A 154 -0.34 -23.91 9.52
C GLY A 154 1.04 -23.24 9.55
N ALA A 155 2.08 -23.84 8.96
CA ALA A 155 3.43 -23.25 8.96
C ALA A 155 3.55 -21.95 8.14
N GLY A 156 2.61 -21.70 7.22
CA GLY A 156 2.55 -20.47 6.42
C GLY A 156 2.12 -19.22 7.20
N VAL A 157 1.64 -19.40 8.44
CA VAL A 157 1.20 -18.30 9.32
C VAL A 157 2.24 -18.02 10.43
N GLY A 158 3.37 -18.74 10.40
CA GLY A 158 4.39 -18.72 11.44
C GLY A 158 3.86 -19.29 12.76
N ASP A 159 4.19 -18.65 13.87
CA ASP A 159 3.72 -19.05 15.21
C ASP A 159 2.27 -18.61 15.50
N LEU A 160 1.64 -17.86 14.59
CA LEU A 160 0.29 -17.35 14.76
C LEU A 160 -0.74 -18.35 14.24
N THR A 161 -1.87 -18.44 14.94
CA THR A 161 -3.07 -19.06 14.36
C THR A 161 -3.61 -18.21 13.21
N LEU A 162 -4.35 -18.82 12.27
CA LEU A 162 -4.97 -18.09 11.15
C LEU A 162 -5.80 -16.88 11.62
N ILE A 163 -6.57 -17.05 12.70
CA ILE A 163 -7.40 -15.97 13.27
C ILE A 163 -6.51 -14.84 13.77
N GLN A 164 -5.44 -15.13 14.51
CA GLN A 164 -4.50 -14.12 15.00
C GLN A 164 -3.80 -13.37 13.85
N ALA A 165 -3.44 -14.06 12.76
CA ALA A 165 -2.86 -13.41 11.60
C ALA A 165 -3.85 -12.49 10.87
N ILE A 166 -5.12 -12.88 10.75
CA ILE A 166 -6.17 -12.02 10.19
C ILE A 166 -6.37 -10.77 11.06
N MET A 167 -6.42 -10.94 12.38
CA MET A 167 -6.54 -9.83 13.32
C MET A 167 -5.34 -8.88 13.17
N LYS A 168 -4.12 -9.41 13.21
CA LYS A 168 -2.88 -8.62 13.15
C LYS A 168 -2.70 -7.88 11.82
N TYR A 169 -2.83 -8.58 10.68
CA TYR A 169 -2.46 -8.04 9.37
C TYR A 169 -3.59 -7.34 8.64
N SER A 170 -4.85 -7.63 8.98
CA SER A 170 -6.01 -6.96 8.39
C SER A 170 -6.74 -6.08 9.40
N ILE A 171 -7.34 -6.66 10.44
CA ILE A 171 -8.30 -5.92 11.30
C ILE A 171 -7.62 -4.79 12.09
N ASP A 172 -6.52 -5.09 12.77
CA ASP A 172 -5.79 -4.11 13.57
C ASP A 172 -5.09 -3.08 12.68
N ALA A 173 -4.68 -3.48 11.47
CA ALA A 173 -3.98 -2.61 10.53
C ALA A 173 -4.93 -1.61 9.83
N LEU A 174 -6.19 -2.00 9.62
CA LEU A 174 -7.14 -1.26 8.80
C LEU A 174 -7.43 0.16 9.30
N PRO A 175 -7.71 0.43 10.60
CA PRO A 175 -7.92 1.80 11.08
C PRO A 175 -6.75 2.73 10.78
N ARG A 176 -5.52 2.21 10.91
CA ARG A 176 -4.29 2.96 10.69
C ARG A 176 -4.05 3.23 9.20
N GLN A 177 -4.38 2.26 8.36
CA GLN A 177 -4.33 2.42 6.91
C GLN A 177 -5.40 3.37 6.38
N LEU A 178 -6.57 3.48 7.04
CA LEU A 178 -7.59 4.48 6.70
C LEU A 178 -7.07 5.92 6.92
N VAL A 179 -6.26 6.15 7.95
CA VAL A 179 -5.58 7.45 8.15
C VAL A 179 -4.65 7.75 6.97
N ILE A 180 -3.87 6.76 6.51
CA ILE A 180 -3.02 6.89 5.32
C ILE A 180 -3.85 7.17 4.07
N VAL A 181 -4.99 6.49 3.89
CA VAL A 181 -5.91 6.73 2.76
C VAL A 181 -6.40 8.18 2.75
N CYS A 182 -6.72 8.75 3.91
CA CYS A 182 -7.13 10.16 4.01
C CYS A 182 -5.98 11.09 3.55
N ALA A 183 -4.76 10.87 4.06
CA ALA A 183 -3.59 11.66 3.68
C ALA A 183 -3.29 11.56 2.18
N VAL A 184 -3.33 10.35 1.61
CA VAL A 184 -3.11 10.08 0.18
C VAL A 184 -4.18 10.73 -0.67
N THR A 185 -5.44 10.69 -0.26
CA THR A 185 -6.55 11.32 -1.00
C THR A 185 -6.34 12.82 -1.13
N VAL A 186 -6.01 13.48 -0.01
CA VAL A 186 -5.75 14.92 0.02
C VAL A 186 -4.54 15.26 -0.85
N LEU A 187 -3.43 14.52 -0.69
CA LEU A 187 -2.22 14.72 -1.48
C LEU A 187 -2.48 14.50 -2.98
N ALA A 188 -3.18 13.42 -3.35
CA ALA A 188 -3.52 13.12 -4.73
C ALA A 188 -4.40 14.21 -5.35
N PHE A 189 -5.36 14.74 -4.59
CA PHE A 189 -6.19 15.84 -5.03
C PHE A 189 -5.35 17.08 -5.35
N PHE A 190 -4.50 17.52 -4.42
CA PHE A 190 -3.63 18.68 -4.64
C PHE A 190 -2.67 18.48 -5.83
N LEU A 191 -2.04 17.31 -5.92
CA LEU A 191 -1.11 17.02 -7.01
C LEU A 191 -1.82 16.96 -8.37
N ARG A 192 -3.04 16.44 -8.43
CA ARG A 192 -3.84 16.45 -9.68
C ARG A 192 -4.32 17.85 -10.08
N GLN A 193 -4.46 18.79 -9.15
CA GLN A 193 -4.75 20.19 -9.46
C GLN A 193 -3.49 20.92 -9.97
N LEU A 194 -2.31 20.56 -9.45
CA LEU A 194 -1.02 21.12 -9.89
C LEU A 194 -0.60 20.57 -11.27
N MET A 195 -0.83 19.28 -11.48
CA MET A 195 -0.56 18.63 -12.76
C MET A 195 -1.63 19.04 -13.75
N PHE A 196 -1.30 19.98 -14.64
CA PHE A 196 -2.16 20.45 -15.73
C PHE A 196 -2.51 19.31 -16.72
N TYR A 197 -3.46 18.45 -16.36
CA TYR A 197 -4.13 17.53 -17.28
C TYR A 197 -5.26 18.24 -18.03
#